data_AF-A0A9E4IFD5-F1
#
_entry.id   AF-A0A9E4IFD5-F1
#
_cell.length_a   1.000
_cell.length_b   1.000
_cell.length_c   1.000
_cell.angle_alpha   90.00
_cell.angle_beta   90.00
_cell.angle_gamma   90.00
#
_symmetry.space_group_name_H-M   'P 1'
#
loop_
_entity.id
_entity.type
_entity.pdbx_description
1 polymer ?
#
loop_
_entity_poly.entity_id
_entity_poly.type
_entity_poly.pdbx_seq_one_letter_code
_entity_poly.pdbx_strand_id
1 'polypeptide(L)'
;MTVNTRPVRRGGSTRWTVGKRSLPGRRSVLAAVLVGVFLAGCSGGEDGEYPAADASGSQTVEVSVPDLSDVARQGAELFASNCSECHGPSAGGSSQGPPLVDKIYEPGHHADFSFIRAVEVGSAQHHWSFGDMEPVPGLSPEDVNNIICYVRELQYANGIFTDAGGLSACEA
;
A
#
# COMPACT_ATOMS: atom_id res chain seq x y z
N MET A 1 -9.67 34.27 38.94
CA MET A 1 -10.21 33.22 38.04
C MET A 1 -10.91 33.93 36.89
N THR A 2 -10.27 34.02 35.73
CA THR A 2 -10.77 34.82 34.60
C THR A 2 -11.20 33.85 33.50
N VAL A 3 -12.51 33.75 33.27
CA VAL A 3 -13.08 32.89 32.24
C VAL A 3 -13.01 33.63 30.90
N ASN A 4 -12.24 33.09 29.96
CA ASN A 4 -12.05 33.64 28.62
C ASN A 4 -13.01 32.92 27.65
N THR A 5 -14.14 33.54 27.32
CA THR A 5 -15.09 33.00 26.34
C THR A 5 -14.74 33.51 24.94
N ARG A 6 -14.24 32.62 24.08
CA ARG A 6 -14.06 32.90 22.64
C ARG A 6 -15.37 32.65 21.89
N PRO A 7 -15.74 33.48 20.91
CA PRO A 7 -16.95 33.29 20.12
C PRO A 7 -16.78 32.17 19.08
N VAL A 8 -17.82 31.33 18.95
CA VAL A 8 -17.98 30.29 17.92
C VAL A 8 -18.34 30.95 16.58
N ARG A 9 -17.52 30.77 15.55
CA ARG A 9 -17.85 31.16 14.16
C ARG A 9 -18.64 30.04 13.47
N ARG A 10 -19.91 30.31 13.14
CA ARG A 10 -20.74 29.48 12.26
C ARG A 10 -20.51 29.87 10.78
N GLY A 11 -20.34 28.84 9.94
CA GLY A 11 -20.90 28.69 8.59
C GLY A 11 -20.56 29.71 7.50
N GLY A 12 -19.91 29.25 6.42
CA GLY A 12 -19.88 29.93 5.13
C GLY A 12 -19.57 28.94 4.00
N SER A 13 -20.60 28.51 3.28
CA SER A 13 -20.48 27.68 2.07
C SER A 13 -20.02 28.54 0.89
N THR A 14 -18.82 28.28 0.39
CA THR A 14 -18.34 28.90 -0.87
C THR A 14 -18.90 28.14 -2.06
N ARG A 15 -19.95 28.70 -2.65
CA ARG A 15 -20.53 28.28 -3.94
C ARG A 15 -19.62 28.71 -5.07
N TRP A 16 -19.01 27.75 -5.76
CA TRP A 16 -18.24 28.00 -6.98
C TRP A 16 -19.18 28.31 -8.15
N THR A 17 -18.99 29.45 -8.83
CA THR A 17 -19.68 29.79 -10.07
C THR A 17 -18.85 29.33 -11.27
N VAL A 18 -19.42 28.46 -12.11
CA VAL A 18 -18.82 28.04 -13.37
C VAL A 18 -18.95 29.18 -14.39
N GLY A 19 -17.84 29.86 -14.67
CA GLY A 19 -17.73 30.84 -15.75
C GLY A 19 -17.71 30.15 -17.12
N LYS A 20 -18.75 30.36 -17.91
CA LYS A 20 -18.85 29.92 -19.31
C LYS A 20 -17.92 30.81 -20.15
N ARG A 21 -16.79 30.27 -20.62
CA ARG A 21 -15.91 30.97 -21.56
C ARG A 21 -16.45 30.85 -22.99
N SER A 22 -16.62 32.00 -23.62
CA SER A 22 -17.09 32.19 -25.00
C SER A 22 -16.00 31.77 -26.00
N LEU A 23 -16.38 31.05 -27.07
CA LEU A 23 -15.50 30.62 -28.16
C LEU A 23 -15.50 31.67 -29.29
N PRO A 24 -14.35 32.14 -29.79
CA PRO A 24 -14.32 32.96 -30.99
C PRO A 24 -14.23 32.12 -32.29
N GLY A 25 -15.22 32.34 -33.15
CA GLY A 25 -15.05 32.63 -34.58
C GLY A 25 -14.31 31.64 -35.48
N ARG A 26 -15.09 30.80 -36.19
CA ARG A 26 -14.65 30.02 -37.35
C ARG A 26 -14.22 30.97 -38.49
N ARG A 27 -12.96 30.89 -38.92
CA ARG A 27 -12.51 31.39 -40.22
C ARG A 27 -11.97 30.21 -41.03
N SER A 28 -12.73 29.83 -42.06
CA SER A 28 -12.34 28.82 -43.04
C SER A 28 -11.14 29.31 -43.84
N VAL A 29 -10.03 28.57 -43.79
CA VAL A 29 -8.95 28.66 -44.78
C VAL A 29 -8.77 27.26 -45.33
N LEU A 30 -9.20 27.08 -46.58
CA LEU A 30 -8.91 25.89 -47.39
C LEU A 30 -7.41 25.93 -47.72
N ALA A 31 -6.66 24.97 -47.20
CA ALA A 31 -5.32 24.67 -47.65
C ALA A 31 -5.18 23.15 -47.74
N ALA A 32 -5.14 22.64 -48.97
CA ALA A 32 -4.86 21.25 -49.29
C ALA A 32 -3.44 20.91 -48.79
N VAL A 33 -3.36 20.02 -47.80
CA VAL A 33 -2.09 19.46 -47.33
C VAL A 33 -2.11 17.97 -47.64
N LEU A 34 -1.07 17.57 -48.38
CA LEU A 34 -0.82 16.23 -48.88
C LEU A 34 -0.90 15.20 -47.76
N VAL A 35 -1.67 14.14 -47.98
CA VAL A 35 -1.70 12.95 -47.12
C VAL A 35 -0.35 12.24 -47.27
N GLY A 36 0.63 12.68 -46.49
CA GLY A 36 1.78 11.87 -46.13
C GLY A 36 1.34 10.89 -45.05
N VAL A 37 1.14 9.63 -45.42
CA VAL A 37 0.97 8.54 -44.46
C VAL A 37 2.30 8.36 -43.72
N PHE A 38 2.51 9.16 -42.68
CA PHE A 38 3.49 8.88 -41.64
C PHE A 38 2.81 7.93 -40.66
N LEU A 39 3.15 6.64 -40.77
CA LEU A 39 2.94 5.67 -39.69
C LEU A 39 3.90 6.02 -38.54
N ALA A 40 3.62 7.13 -37.87
CA ALA A 40 4.19 7.44 -36.57
C ALA A 40 3.42 6.62 -35.55
N GLY A 41 3.94 5.44 -35.22
CA GLY A 41 3.47 4.66 -34.09
C GLY A 41 3.53 5.53 -32.84
N CYS A 42 2.38 5.75 -32.22
CA CYS A 42 2.31 6.18 -30.84
C CYS A 42 2.84 5.03 -29.99
N SER A 43 4.15 5.02 -29.69
CA SER A 43 4.71 4.22 -28.59
C SER A 43 4.30 4.88 -27.28
N GLY A 44 3.02 4.74 -26.94
CA GLY A 44 2.47 5.14 -25.66
C GLY A 44 2.39 3.94 -24.75
N GLY A 45 2.97 4.06 -23.56
CA GLY A 45 2.82 3.12 -22.47
C GLY A 45 4.04 2.23 -22.30
N GLU A 46 4.90 2.65 -21.40
CA GLU A 46 5.69 1.77 -20.53
C GLU A 46 4.72 0.83 -19.79
N ASP A 47 4.38 -0.26 -20.47
CA ASP A 47 3.78 -1.45 -19.91
C ASP A 47 4.81 -2.06 -18.95
N GLY A 48 4.71 -1.63 -17.69
CA GLY A 48 5.18 -2.46 -16.58
C GLY A 48 4.46 -3.79 -16.67
N GLU A 49 5.10 -4.75 -17.35
CA GLU A 49 4.82 -6.18 -17.23
C GLU A 49 5.02 -6.53 -15.74
N TYR A 50 3.94 -6.39 -14.96
CA TYR A 50 3.81 -7.11 -13.71
C TYR A 50 3.61 -8.56 -14.13
N PRO A 51 4.61 -9.45 -13.98
CA PRO A 51 4.38 -10.85 -14.30
C PRO A 51 3.16 -11.29 -13.52
N ALA A 52 2.18 -11.85 -14.22
CA ALA A 52 1.05 -12.50 -13.57
C ALA A 52 1.62 -13.43 -12.51
N ALA A 53 1.23 -13.23 -11.24
CA ALA A 53 1.71 -14.01 -10.12
C ALA A 53 1.69 -15.49 -10.51
N ASP A 54 2.88 -16.10 -10.60
CA ASP A 54 3.04 -17.50 -10.95
C ASP A 54 2.28 -18.30 -9.88
N ALA A 55 1.26 -19.04 -10.31
CA ALA A 55 0.40 -19.85 -9.45
C ALA A 55 1.12 -21.08 -8.85
N SER A 56 2.45 -21.05 -8.76
CA SER A 56 3.27 -22.02 -8.04
C SER A 56 3.40 -21.58 -6.59
N GLY A 57 2.58 -22.16 -5.71
CA GLY A 57 2.43 -21.86 -4.28
C GLY A 57 3.63 -22.13 -3.36
N SER A 58 4.86 -21.85 -3.82
CA SER A 58 6.04 -21.80 -2.96
C SER A 58 6.93 -20.64 -3.41
N GLN A 59 6.41 -19.43 -3.30
CA GLN A 59 7.21 -18.23 -3.45
C GLN A 59 7.68 -17.82 -2.05
N THR A 60 8.83 -18.35 -1.65
CA THR A 60 9.57 -17.81 -0.52
C THR A 60 10.56 -16.78 -1.05
N VAL A 61 10.76 -15.71 -0.30
CA VAL A 61 11.73 -14.65 -0.62
C VAL A 61 12.79 -14.61 0.47
N GLU A 62 14.04 -14.39 0.05
CA GLU A 62 15.12 -14.10 0.99
C GLU A 62 14.96 -12.66 1.49
N VAL A 63 14.99 -12.49 2.82
CA VAL A 63 14.72 -11.20 3.46
C VAL A 63 15.98 -10.72 4.18
N SER A 64 16.47 -9.54 3.79
CA SER A 64 17.48 -8.80 4.53
C SER A 64 16.83 -8.11 5.73
N VAL A 65 17.26 -8.45 6.94
CA VAL A 65 16.77 -7.82 8.18
C VAL A 65 17.66 -6.62 8.51
N PRO A 66 17.13 -5.39 8.58
CA PRO A 66 17.91 -4.20 8.92
C PRO A 66 18.16 -4.09 10.43
N ASP A 67 18.89 -3.06 10.85
CA ASP A 67 18.87 -2.61 12.25
C ASP A 67 17.46 -2.06 12.58
N LEU A 68 16.68 -2.84 13.32
CA LEU A 68 15.28 -2.55 13.62
C LEU A 68 15.12 -1.42 14.65
N SER A 69 14.07 -0.61 14.51
CA SER A 69 13.64 0.31 15.57
C SER A 69 13.20 -0.42 16.84
N ASP A 70 13.12 0.30 17.97
CA ASP A 70 12.65 -0.28 19.24
C ASP A 70 11.22 -0.86 19.12
N VAL A 71 10.36 -0.21 18.34
CA VAL A 71 9.00 -0.67 18.05
C VAL A 71 9.03 -1.93 17.18
N ALA A 72 9.82 -1.92 16.10
CA ALA A 72 9.96 -3.08 15.21
C ALA A 72 10.59 -4.30 15.90
N ARG A 73 11.49 -4.12 16.87
CA ARG A 73 12.02 -5.25 17.66
C ARG A 73 10.94 -5.92 18.52
N GLN A 74 10.09 -5.14 19.17
CA GLN A 74 8.93 -5.66 19.90
C GLN A 74 7.97 -6.38 18.92
N GLY A 75 7.72 -5.77 17.77
CA GLY A 75 6.96 -6.37 16.68
C GLY A 75 7.52 -7.69 16.17
N ALA A 76 8.85 -7.81 16.09
CA ALA A 76 9.52 -9.03 15.65
C ALA A 76 9.30 -10.20 16.64
N GLU A 77 9.33 -9.93 17.95
CA GLU A 77 9.04 -10.95 18.99
C GLU A 77 7.59 -11.44 18.92
N LEU A 78 6.66 -10.49 18.74
CA LEU A 78 5.23 -10.78 18.55
C LEU A 78 5.00 -11.55 17.25
N PHE A 79 5.62 -11.15 16.15
CA PHE A 79 5.52 -11.82 14.86
C PHE A 79 6.07 -13.24 14.93
N ALA A 80 7.23 -13.42 15.58
CA ALA A 80 7.83 -14.74 15.77
C ALA A 80 6.86 -15.69 16.48
N SER A 81 6.15 -15.21 17.50
CA SER A 81 5.24 -16.01 18.32
C SER A 81 3.89 -16.29 17.67
N ASN A 82 3.42 -15.42 16.77
CA ASN A 82 2.03 -15.45 16.28
C ASN A 82 1.88 -15.65 14.78
N CYS A 83 2.92 -15.38 13.98
CA CYS A 83 2.79 -15.27 12.52
C CYS A 83 3.81 -16.12 11.75
N SER A 84 4.97 -16.36 12.36
CA SER A 84 6.13 -16.92 11.65
C SER A 84 5.94 -18.37 11.17
N GLU A 85 5.07 -19.14 11.81
CA GLU A 85 4.77 -20.52 11.40
C GLU A 85 4.19 -20.55 9.97
N CYS A 86 3.36 -19.57 9.62
CA CYS A 86 2.75 -19.47 8.29
C CYS A 86 3.53 -18.55 7.35
N HIS A 87 3.99 -17.40 7.84
CA HIS A 87 4.63 -16.37 7.00
C HIS A 87 6.16 -16.44 6.99
N GLY A 88 6.76 -17.46 7.61
CA GLY A 88 8.20 -17.65 7.72
C GLY A 88 8.83 -16.75 8.81
N PRO A 89 10.06 -17.06 9.26
CA PRO A 89 10.71 -16.41 10.41
C PRO A 89 10.98 -14.91 10.24
N SER A 90 11.10 -14.45 9.00
CA SER A 90 11.30 -13.02 8.67
C SER A 90 10.29 -12.54 7.64
N ALA A 91 9.06 -13.04 7.72
CA ALA A 91 7.97 -12.67 6.84
C ALA A 91 8.24 -12.94 5.33
N GLY A 92 9.21 -13.82 5.04
CA GLY A 92 9.61 -14.22 3.69
C GLY A 92 8.75 -15.32 3.08
N GLY A 93 7.66 -15.71 3.74
CA GLY A 93 6.75 -16.76 3.30
C GLY A 93 7.20 -18.15 3.71
N SER A 94 6.31 -19.12 3.54
CA SER A 94 6.57 -20.55 3.74
C SER A 94 5.68 -21.39 2.83
N SER A 95 5.66 -22.71 3.02
CA SER A 95 4.66 -23.58 2.37
C SER A 95 3.24 -23.37 2.91
N GLN A 96 3.06 -22.66 4.02
CA GLN A 96 1.78 -22.47 4.70
C GLN A 96 1.19 -21.06 4.48
N GLY A 97 1.98 -20.10 4.01
CA GLY A 97 1.52 -18.73 3.86
C GLY A 97 2.45 -17.88 3.00
N PRO A 98 1.92 -16.77 2.44
CA PRO A 98 2.65 -15.95 1.50
C PRO A 98 3.76 -15.12 2.16
N PRO A 99 4.75 -14.66 1.37
CA PRO A 99 5.69 -13.65 1.83
C PRO A 99 4.95 -12.33 2.05
N LEU A 100 5.15 -11.71 3.22
CA LEU A 100 4.68 -10.34 3.47
C LEU A 100 5.70 -9.31 3.00
N VAL A 101 6.96 -9.71 2.79
CA VAL A 101 7.96 -8.90 2.08
C VAL A 101 7.75 -9.07 0.56
N ASP A 102 6.64 -8.53 0.07
CA ASP A 102 6.23 -8.61 -1.34
C ASP A 102 5.52 -7.32 -1.77
N LYS A 103 5.60 -7.00 -3.07
CA LYS A 103 5.00 -5.79 -3.64
C LYS A 103 3.48 -5.74 -3.48
N ILE A 104 2.80 -6.88 -3.51
CA ILE A 104 1.35 -6.95 -3.25
C ILE A 104 1.01 -6.36 -1.89
N TYR A 105 1.88 -6.54 -0.90
CA TYR A 105 1.64 -6.11 0.48
C TYR A 105 2.21 -4.74 0.80
N GLU A 106 2.68 -3.97 -0.17
CA GLU A 106 3.21 -2.63 0.06
C GLU A 106 2.12 -1.67 0.62
N PRO A 107 2.51 -0.55 1.28
CA PRO A 107 1.54 0.38 1.89
C PRO A 107 0.48 0.94 0.94
N GLY A 108 0.82 1.12 -0.34
CA GLY A 108 -0.10 1.63 -1.35
C GLY A 108 -1.14 0.63 -1.86
N HIS A 109 -0.93 -0.67 -1.65
CA HIS A 109 -1.82 -1.73 -2.12
C HIS A 109 -2.51 -2.46 -0.97
N HIS A 110 -1.78 -2.87 0.08
CA HIS A 110 -2.32 -3.29 1.36
C HIS A 110 -1.82 -2.34 2.45
N ALA A 111 -2.58 -1.27 2.69
CA ALA A 111 -2.31 -0.34 3.77
C ALA A 111 -2.32 -1.03 5.14
N ASP A 112 -1.79 -0.38 6.17
CA ASP A 112 -1.67 -0.93 7.53
C ASP A 112 -3.03 -1.41 8.09
N PHE A 113 -4.11 -0.69 7.78
CA PHE A 113 -5.46 -1.10 8.18
C PHE A 113 -5.86 -2.46 7.60
N SER A 114 -5.36 -2.84 6.42
CA SER A 114 -5.60 -4.16 5.85
C SER A 114 -4.96 -5.27 6.70
N PHE A 115 -3.78 -5.02 7.26
CA PHE A 115 -3.11 -5.95 8.18
C PHE A 115 -3.88 -6.04 9.50
N ILE A 116 -4.28 -4.89 10.07
CA ILE A 116 -5.10 -4.85 11.30
C ILE A 116 -6.37 -5.70 11.11
N ARG A 117 -7.09 -5.48 10.01
CA ARG A 117 -8.32 -6.22 9.72
C ARG A 117 -8.06 -7.71 9.49
N ALA A 118 -7.01 -8.07 8.76
CA ALA A 118 -6.67 -9.47 8.53
C ALA A 118 -6.37 -10.21 9.84
N VAL A 119 -5.65 -9.58 10.76
CA VAL A 119 -5.38 -10.15 12.09
C VAL A 119 -6.67 -10.26 12.92
N GLU A 120 -7.51 -9.24 12.91
CA GLU A 120 -8.74 -9.20 13.72
C GLU A 120 -9.83 -10.20 13.28
N VAL A 121 -10.04 -10.35 11.98
CA VAL A 121 -11.18 -11.12 11.44
C VAL A 121 -10.80 -12.15 10.37
N GLY A 122 -9.51 -12.36 10.14
CA GLY A 122 -9.02 -13.19 9.06
C GLY A 122 -9.12 -12.51 7.70
N SER A 123 -8.70 -13.23 6.66
CA SER A 123 -8.73 -12.77 5.27
C SER A 123 -9.08 -13.91 4.34
N ALA A 124 -10.02 -13.66 3.41
CA ALA A 124 -10.34 -14.61 2.36
C ALA A 124 -9.21 -14.70 1.34
N GLN A 125 -8.96 -15.89 0.80
CA GLN A 125 -7.96 -16.12 -0.24
C GLN A 125 -8.25 -15.27 -1.50
N HIS A 126 -7.28 -14.47 -1.96
CA HIS A 126 -7.44 -13.70 -3.21
C HIS A 126 -6.17 -13.40 -4.04
N HIS A 127 -4.97 -13.36 -3.45
CA HIS A 127 -3.72 -13.15 -4.21
C HIS A 127 -2.85 -14.39 -4.37
N TRP A 128 -2.97 -15.32 -3.44
CA TRP A 128 -2.15 -16.52 -3.35
C TRP A 128 -3.04 -17.76 -3.20
N SER A 129 -2.46 -18.95 -3.31
CA SER A 129 -3.18 -20.23 -3.22
C SER A 129 -2.94 -20.95 -1.88
N PHE A 130 -2.88 -20.21 -0.76
CA PHE A 130 -2.61 -20.75 0.58
C PHE A 130 -3.88 -21.02 1.41
N GLY A 131 -5.06 -20.72 0.88
CA GLY A 131 -6.31 -20.72 1.64
C GLY A 131 -6.60 -19.40 2.33
N ASP A 132 -7.65 -19.40 3.13
CA ASP A 132 -8.02 -18.26 3.98
C ASP A 132 -7.04 -18.14 5.14
N MET A 133 -6.73 -16.90 5.53
CA MET A 133 -6.02 -16.62 6.78
C MET A 133 -7.03 -16.54 7.92
N GLU A 134 -6.87 -17.37 8.95
CA GLU A 134 -7.71 -17.30 10.15
C GLU A 134 -7.40 -16.05 11.00
N PRO A 135 -8.37 -15.55 11.79
CA PRO A 135 -8.11 -14.49 12.77
C PRO A 135 -7.09 -14.94 13.82
N VAL A 136 -6.27 -14.01 14.30
CA VAL A 136 -5.26 -14.26 15.35
C VAL A 136 -5.74 -13.63 16.67
N PRO A 137 -6.32 -14.42 17.60
CA PRO A 137 -6.82 -13.89 18.85
C PRO A 137 -5.69 -13.56 19.84
N GLY A 138 -5.96 -12.66 20.78
CA GLY A 138 -5.07 -12.38 21.90
C GLY A 138 -4.02 -11.29 21.66
N LEU A 139 -4.02 -10.66 20.48
CA LEU A 139 -3.22 -9.46 20.19
C LEU A 139 -4.04 -8.19 20.45
N SER A 140 -3.45 -7.22 21.15
CA SER A 140 -4.02 -5.88 21.27
C SER A 140 -3.79 -5.08 19.98
N PRO A 141 -4.54 -3.98 19.75
CA PRO A 141 -4.28 -3.11 18.59
C PRO A 141 -2.85 -2.56 18.54
N GLU A 142 -2.24 -2.33 19.69
CA GLU A 142 -0.85 -1.89 19.82
C GLU A 142 0.12 -2.99 19.39
N ASP A 143 -0.11 -4.24 19.83
CA ASP A 143 0.70 -5.39 19.41
C ASP A 143 0.68 -5.55 17.88
N VAL A 144 -0.50 -5.40 17.27
CA VAL A 144 -0.65 -5.49 15.82
C VAL A 144 0.08 -4.36 15.11
N ASN A 145 0.03 -3.13 15.63
CA ASN A 145 0.82 -2.02 15.07
C ASN A 145 2.33 -2.28 15.16
N ASN A 146 2.82 -2.83 16.28
CA ASN A 146 4.23 -3.18 16.42
C ASN A 146 4.64 -4.25 15.40
N ILE A 147 3.81 -5.28 15.20
CA ILE A 147 4.00 -6.29 14.15
C ILE A 147 4.04 -5.64 12.76
N ILE A 148 3.13 -4.71 12.47
CA ILE A 148 3.09 -4.00 11.18
C ILE A 148 4.38 -3.20 11.01
N CYS A 149 4.83 -2.45 12.02
CA CYS A 149 6.09 -1.73 11.98
C CYS A 149 7.27 -2.66 11.61
N TYR A 150 7.35 -3.84 12.24
CA TYR A 150 8.34 -4.85 11.89
C TYR A 150 8.28 -5.22 10.40
N VAL A 151 7.10 -5.58 9.89
CA VAL A 151 6.93 -5.95 8.47
C VAL A 151 7.29 -4.79 7.54
N ARG A 152 6.92 -3.55 7.88
CA ARG A 152 7.22 -2.37 7.08
C ARG A 152 8.71 -2.05 7.03
N GLU A 153 9.45 -2.22 8.13
CA GLU A 153 10.91 -2.05 8.11
C GLU A 153 11.60 -3.11 7.27
N LEU A 154 11.13 -4.37 7.30
CA LEU A 154 11.63 -5.39 6.37
C LEU A 154 11.33 -5.00 4.92
N GLN A 155 10.09 -4.63 4.61
CA GLN A 155 9.70 -4.21 3.26
C GLN A 155 10.54 -3.02 2.76
N TYR A 156 10.77 -2.02 3.61
CA TYR A 156 11.59 -0.85 3.28
C TYR A 156 13.06 -1.23 3.01
N ALA A 157 13.67 -2.03 3.90
CA ALA A 157 15.05 -2.49 3.75
C ALA A 157 15.26 -3.38 2.52
N ASN A 158 14.22 -4.09 2.08
CA ASN A 158 14.25 -4.96 0.90
C ASN A 158 13.72 -4.27 -0.37
N GLY A 159 13.50 -2.95 -0.33
CA GLY A 159 13.16 -2.15 -1.51
C GLY A 159 11.74 -2.39 -2.07
N ILE A 160 10.83 -2.95 -1.27
CA ILE A 160 9.42 -3.13 -1.66
C ILE A 160 8.74 -1.78 -1.89
N PHE A 161 9.08 -0.81 -1.05
CA PHE A 161 8.74 0.61 -1.21
C PHE A 161 9.89 1.47 -0.69
N THR A 162 9.91 2.75 -1.07
CA THR A 162 11.01 3.68 -0.75
C THR A 162 10.55 4.98 -0.10
N ASP A 163 9.24 5.23 -0.02
CA ASP A 163 8.69 6.39 0.70
C ASP A 163 8.67 6.10 2.22
N ALA A 164 9.31 6.99 2.99
CA ALA A 164 9.32 6.90 4.45
C ALA A 164 7.91 7.04 5.05
N GLY A 165 6.94 7.63 4.32
CA GLY A 165 5.54 7.67 4.73
C GLY A 165 4.92 6.28 4.96
N GLY A 166 5.50 5.22 4.37
CA GLY A 166 5.09 3.83 4.61
C GLY A 166 5.51 3.24 5.97
N LEU A 167 6.25 4.00 6.79
CA LEU A 167 6.70 3.58 8.12
C LEU A 167 5.86 4.20 9.25
N SER A 168 4.66 4.73 8.97
CA SER A 168 3.82 5.38 9.98
C SER A 168 3.44 4.48 11.17
N ALA A 169 3.40 3.15 10.97
CA ALA A 169 3.17 2.19 12.04
C ALA A 169 4.29 2.18 13.11
N CYS A 170 5.47 2.70 12.79
CA CYS A 170 6.63 2.74 13.68
C CYS A 170 6.70 3.99 14.58
N GLU A 171 5.77 4.94 14.40
CA GLU A 171 5.74 6.21 15.12
C GLU A 171 4.69 6.23 16.26
N ALA A 172 3.97 5.12 16.45
CA ALA A 172 2.81 5.00 17.35
C ALA A 172 3.18 4.75 18.82
#